data_AF-A0A1I7V859-F1
#
_entry.id   AF-A0A1I7V859-F1
#
_cell.length_a   1.000
_cell.length_b   1.000
_cell.length_c   1.000
_cell.angle_alpha   90.00
_cell.angle_beta   90.00
_cell.angle_gamma   90.00
#
_symmetry.space_group_name_H-M   'P 1'
#
loop_
_entity.id
_entity.type
_entity.pdbx_description
1 polymer ?
#
loop_
_entity_poly.entity_id
_entity_poly.type
_entity_poly.pdbx_seq_one_letter_code
_entity_poly.pdbx_strand_id
1 'polypeptide(L)'
;MDSAIANIPLITPLRIPPVSSRYDRAVISPEPEDVEQPSLKALGYHFDNHGVMRDKNEKRYEFIDQKSYEVIGSAVTQEIYRIMENPPYNMERQYLDSTNRTRSAFIFLSRDWYQKENLVILIHGSGFVRAGQWSRRLIMNESLNMGSQLPYLRMCRSRDWGVIVMNTNMNVTDNNPPEPLPGSRTPLEHGITVWEKYIARSKASSIAVVAHSAGGTVIAGIIENYWSKEWMKRLKCVCLTDAVFTLPSVSVMKWLPAIKDWRASQHAEIGLRIDNTAIDYKTTHLYRTDFGDFGDNLISGSVECLATIRTKVSCSNQIQIRRDELITVANGDSCRINNSLDKEKRPFPPVIVVDRALLMIGKTDYNLLLNNCEHFAKYCRYGLKESNQATVAKIILVISATYCMTGSLAVSAVAGSLTYTFARLGRDIKQFVPFYPDVLL
;
A
#
# COMPACT_ATOMS: atom_id res chain seq x y z
N MET A 1 27.95 -39.89 -51.25
CA MET A 1 27.05 -40.57 -50.32
C MET A 1 27.32 -39.95 -48.95
N ASP A 2 26.89 -38.70 -48.77
CA ASP A 2 25.53 -38.29 -48.34
C ASP A 2 25.44 -38.37 -46.81
N SER A 3 25.53 -37.21 -46.14
CA SER A 3 24.40 -36.47 -45.51
C SER A 3 23.88 -37.17 -44.25
N ALA A 4 23.80 -36.55 -43.07
CA ALA A 4 22.99 -35.37 -42.84
C ALA A 4 23.46 -34.58 -41.59
N ILE A 5 23.73 -33.30 -41.80
CA ILE A 5 23.74 -32.27 -40.76
C ILE A 5 22.29 -31.78 -40.67
N ALA A 6 21.62 -32.06 -39.55
CA ALA A 6 20.28 -31.53 -39.29
C ALA A 6 20.37 -30.04 -38.93
N ASN A 7 19.94 -29.19 -39.86
CA ASN A 7 19.73 -27.76 -39.65
C ASN A 7 18.64 -27.53 -38.59
N ILE A 8 19.02 -26.93 -37.46
CA ILE A 8 18.07 -26.31 -36.52
C ILE A 8 17.76 -24.91 -37.07
N PRO A 9 16.50 -24.56 -37.34
CA PRO A 9 16.17 -23.23 -37.84
C PRO A 9 16.38 -22.17 -36.74
N LEU A 10 17.20 -21.17 -37.06
CA LEU A 10 17.30 -19.92 -36.32
C LEU A 10 15.92 -19.26 -36.26
N ILE A 11 15.38 -19.11 -35.05
CA ILE A 11 14.19 -18.30 -34.80
C ILE A 11 14.55 -16.84 -35.06
N THR A 12 14.12 -16.32 -36.20
CA THR A 12 14.15 -14.88 -36.50
C THR A 12 13.33 -14.11 -35.47
N PRO A 13 13.82 -12.97 -34.96
CA PRO A 13 13.05 -12.13 -34.04
C PRO A 13 11.81 -11.57 -34.77
N LEU A 14 10.64 -11.75 -34.17
CA LEU A 14 9.38 -11.16 -34.62
C LEU A 14 9.52 -9.63 -34.72
N ARG A 15 9.47 -9.11 -35.95
CA ARG A 15 9.28 -7.68 -36.24
C ARG A 15 7.90 -7.27 -35.75
N ILE A 16 7.85 -6.40 -34.74
CA ILE A 16 6.63 -5.70 -34.34
C ILE A 16 6.36 -4.63 -35.42
N PRO A 17 5.20 -4.60 -36.09
CA PRO A 17 4.87 -3.53 -37.02
C PRO A 17 4.61 -2.22 -36.27
N PRO A 18 4.91 -1.04 -36.86
CA PRO A 18 4.61 0.24 -36.24
C PRO A 18 3.09 0.43 -36.11
N VAL A 19 2.66 0.96 -34.96
CA VAL A 19 1.25 1.29 -34.69
C VAL A 19 0.81 2.37 -35.69
N SER A 20 0.03 1.97 -36.70
CA SER A 20 -0.56 2.91 -37.65
C SER A 20 -1.81 3.55 -37.04
N SER A 21 -1.86 4.89 -37.09
CA SER A 21 -3.02 5.71 -36.76
C SER A 21 -4.18 5.44 -37.72
N ARG A 22 -5.18 4.66 -37.31
CA ARG A 22 -6.53 4.71 -37.88
C ARG A 22 -7.56 4.58 -36.76
N TYR A 23 -8.12 5.72 -36.38
CA TYR A 23 -9.36 5.82 -35.63
C TYR A 23 -10.50 5.46 -36.59
N ASP A 24 -11.04 4.25 -36.48
CA ASP A 24 -12.39 3.96 -36.94
C ASP A 24 -13.34 4.01 -35.75
N ARG A 25 -14.37 4.84 -35.89
CA ARG A 25 -15.43 5.09 -34.90
C ARG A 25 -16.21 3.80 -34.66
N ALA A 26 -15.96 3.16 -33.53
CA ALA A 26 -16.86 2.14 -33.01
C ALA A 26 -18.03 2.80 -32.28
N VAL A 27 -19.24 2.38 -32.65
CA VAL A 27 -20.53 2.80 -32.12
C VAL A 27 -20.59 2.56 -30.61
N ILE A 28 -20.86 3.62 -29.86
CA ILE A 28 -21.01 3.62 -28.40
C ILE A 28 -22.32 2.91 -28.05
N SER A 29 -22.24 1.72 -27.47
CA SER A 29 -23.34 1.12 -26.72
C SER A 29 -23.52 1.89 -25.40
N PRO A 30 -24.75 2.12 -24.93
CA PRO A 30 -24.97 2.89 -23.70
C PRO A 30 -24.35 2.15 -22.52
N GLU A 31 -23.41 2.81 -21.84
CA GLU A 31 -22.76 2.32 -20.63
C GLU A 31 -23.81 2.14 -19.52
N PRO A 32 -23.69 1.11 -18.67
CA PRO A 32 -24.58 0.95 -17.52
C PRO A 32 -24.39 2.12 -16.56
N GLU A 33 -25.48 2.56 -15.93
CA GLU A 33 -25.53 3.68 -14.96
C GLU A 33 -24.53 3.46 -13.81
N ASP A 34 -23.30 3.94 -13.99
CA ASP A 34 -22.35 4.17 -12.91
C ASP A 34 -22.97 5.23 -12.00
N VAL A 35 -23.04 4.95 -10.70
CA VAL A 35 -23.36 5.97 -9.69
C VAL A 35 -22.26 7.02 -9.77
N GLU A 36 -22.52 8.08 -10.53
CA GLU A 36 -21.55 9.13 -10.85
C GLU A 36 -21.09 9.78 -9.54
N GLN A 37 -19.90 9.41 -9.07
CA GLN A 37 -19.37 9.99 -7.84
C GLN A 37 -19.19 11.49 -8.08
N PRO A 38 -19.68 12.34 -7.17
CA PRO A 38 -19.65 13.77 -7.39
C PRO A 38 -18.20 14.25 -7.50
N SER A 39 -17.92 15.07 -8.52
CA SER A 39 -16.61 15.70 -8.67
C SER A 39 -16.27 16.57 -7.45
N LEU A 40 -14.97 16.82 -7.24
CA LEU A 40 -14.52 17.67 -6.13
C LEU A 40 -15.20 19.05 -6.16
N LYS A 41 -15.36 19.60 -7.38
CA LYS A 41 -16.06 20.86 -7.64
C LYS A 41 -17.56 20.78 -7.31
N ALA A 42 -18.23 19.68 -7.65
CA ALA A 42 -19.64 19.45 -7.30
C ALA A 42 -19.86 19.36 -5.78
N LEU A 43 -18.86 18.88 -5.04
CA LEU A 43 -18.83 18.89 -3.57
C LEU A 43 -18.50 20.27 -2.97
N GLY A 44 -18.29 21.30 -3.80
CA GLY A 44 -18.02 22.66 -3.36
C GLY A 44 -16.56 22.93 -3.00
N TYR A 45 -15.64 22.08 -3.44
CA TYR A 45 -14.20 22.23 -3.18
C TYR A 45 -13.37 22.34 -4.45
N HIS A 46 -12.20 22.98 -4.32
CA HIS A 46 -11.20 23.06 -5.37
C HIS A 46 -9.79 23.17 -4.75
N PHE A 47 -8.75 23.01 -5.58
CA PHE A 47 -7.38 23.34 -5.17
C PHE A 47 -7.01 24.73 -5.70
N ASP A 48 -6.45 25.57 -4.84
CA ASP A 48 -5.92 26.88 -5.24
C ASP A 48 -4.59 26.74 -6.02
N ASN A 49 -4.01 27.87 -6.44
CA ASN A 49 -2.75 27.89 -7.20
C ASN A 49 -1.54 27.36 -6.41
N HIS A 50 -1.64 27.27 -5.08
CA HIS A 50 -0.62 26.67 -4.22
C HIS A 50 -0.89 25.18 -3.95
N GLY A 51 -1.99 24.65 -4.48
CA GLY A 51 -2.42 23.28 -4.29
C GLY A 51 -3.06 23.03 -2.93
N VAL A 52 -3.49 24.08 -2.21
CA VAL A 52 -4.23 23.95 -0.95
C VAL A 52 -5.72 23.80 -1.26
N MET A 53 -6.39 22.89 -0.57
CA MET A 53 -7.81 22.64 -0.79
C MET A 53 -8.67 23.73 -0.13
N ARG A 54 -9.57 24.32 -0.92
CA ARG A 54 -10.45 25.42 -0.55
C ARG A 54 -11.91 25.08 -0.82
N ASP A 55 -12.80 25.56 0.05
CA ASP A 55 -14.23 25.58 -0.23
C ASP A 55 -14.62 26.75 -1.16
N LYS A 56 -15.91 26.90 -1.44
CA LYS A 56 -16.46 28.00 -2.27
C LYS A 56 -16.22 29.42 -1.71
N ASN A 57 -15.84 29.54 -0.44
CA ASN A 57 -15.58 30.80 0.25
C ASN A 57 -14.07 30.99 0.53
N GLU A 58 -13.19 30.25 -0.15
CA GLU A 58 -11.73 30.26 0.04
C GLU A 58 -11.25 29.79 1.43
N LYS A 59 -12.12 29.14 2.20
CA LYS A 59 -11.78 28.56 3.50
C LYS A 59 -11.09 27.21 3.33
N ARG A 60 -10.11 26.92 4.19
CA ARG A 60 -9.46 25.59 4.24
C ARG A 60 -10.47 24.50 4.57
N TYR A 61 -10.23 23.30 4.03
CA TYR A 61 -10.99 22.11 4.39
C TYR A 61 -10.98 21.87 5.90
N GLU A 62 -12.18 21.73 6.46
CA GLU A 62 -12.40 21.32 7.84
C GLU A 62 -13.10 19.97 7.87
N PHE A 63 -12.62 19.09 8.73
CA PHE A 63 -13.29 17.81 8.93
C PHE A 63 -14.66 18.05 9.56
N ILE A 64 -15.70 17.56 8.89
CA ILE A 64 -17.08 17.58 9.40
C ILE A 64 -17.39 16.23 10.06
N ASP A 65 -17.42 15.17 9.25
CA ASP A 65 -17.74 13.82 9.66
C ASP A 65 -17.07 12.79 8.73
N GLN A 66 -17.08 11.52 9.15
CA GLN A 66 -16.39 10.44 8.45
C GLN A 66 -17.01 10.11 7.08
N LYS A 67 -18.33 10.15 6.97
CA LYS A 67 -19.03 9.84 5.72
C LYS A 67 -18.70 10.89 4.65
N SER A 68 -18.76 12.17 5.04
CA SER A 68 -18.36 13.29 4.19
C SER A 68 -16.88 13.22 3.81
N TYR A 69 -16.00 12.88 4.77
CA TYR A 69 -14.56 12.71 4.52
C TYR A 69 -14.28 11.62 3.46
N GLU A 70 -15.00 10.51 3.50
CA GLU A 70 -14.83 9.42 2.52
C GLU A 70 -15.29 9.82 1.13
N VAL A 71 -16.46 10.45 1.00
CA VAL A 71 -16.98 10.96 -0.28
C VAL A 71 -16.02 11.98 -0.89
N ILE A 72 -15.57 12.95 -0.09
CA ILE A 72 -14.60 13.95 -0.53
C ILE A 72 -13.27 13.29 -0.89
N GLY A 73 -12.79 12.33 -0.10
CA GLY A 73 -11.55 11.62 -0.37
C GLY A 73 -11.57 10.82 -1.68
N SER A 74 -12.72 10.28 -2.08
CA SER A 74 -12.89 9.64 -3.39
C SER A 74 -12.88 10.67 -4.52
N ALA A 75 -13.55 11.81 -4.34
CA ALA A 75 -13.52 12.91 -5.30
C ALA A 75 -12.10 13.49 -5.48
N VAL A 76 -11.33 13.62 -4.39
CA VAL A 76 -9.91 13.99 -4.41
C VAL A 76 -9.07 12.98 -5.20
N THR A 77 -9.37 11.69 -5.07
CA THR A 77 -8.68 10.64 -5.84
C THR A 77 -8.88 10.83 -7.34
N GLN A 78 -10.12 11.07 -7.77
CA GLN A 78 -10.43 11.34 -9.19
C GLN A 78 -9.77 12.63 -9.68
N GLU A 79 -9.75 13.67 -8.85
CA GLU A 79 -9.09 14.93 -9.19
C GLU A 79 -7.57 14.77 -9.33
N ILE A 80 -6.93 13.93 -8.51
CA ILE A 80 -5.49 13.64 -8.64
C ILE A 80 -5.19 12.85 -9.92
N TYR A 81 -6.04 11.90 -10.31
CA TYR A 81 -5.91 11.24 -11.61
C TYR A 81 -6.00 12.27 -12.75
N ARG A 82 -7.01 13.14 -12.71
CA ARG A 82 -7.17 14.22 -13.69
C ARG A 82 -5.93 15.12 -13.74
N ILE A 83 -5.38 15.52 -12.59
CA ILE A 83 -4.16 16.33 -12.53
C ILE A 83 -2.98 15.60 -13.16
N MET A 84 -2.76 14.31 -12.84
CA MET A 84 -1.65 13.52 -13.40
C MET A 84 -1.76 13.33 -14.91
N GLU A 85 -2.97 13.19 -15.45
CA GLU A 85 -3.20 12.98 -16.89
C GLU A 85 -3.03 14.27 -17.71
N ASN A 86 -3.26 15.43 -17.09
CA ASN A 86 -3.21 16.71 -17.76
C ASN A 86 -1.82 17.39 -17.65
N PRO A 87 -1.53 18.40 -18.49
CA PRO A 87 -0.33 19.22 -18.33
C PRO A 87 -0.23 19.81 -16.92
N PRO A 88 0.99 19.86 -16.33
CA PRO A 88 2.28 19.52 -16.93
C PRO A 88 2.71 18.06 -16.69
N TYR A 89 1.85 17.16 -16.21
CA TYR A 89 2.27 15.81 -15.85
C TYR A 89 2.17 14.85 -17.02
N ASN A 90 1.06 14.90 -17.78
CA ASN A 90 0.86 14.12 -19.01
C ASN A 90 1.13 12.61 -18.81
N MET A 91 0.74 12.08 -17.66
CA MET A 91 0.86 10.65 -17.35
C MET A 91 -0.20 9.87 -18.13
N GLU A 92 0.17 8.70 -18.64
CA GLU A 92 -0.73 7.79 -19.34
C GLU A 92 -1.31 6.77 -18.37
N ARG A 93 -2.64 6.65 -18.33
CA ARG A 93 -3.35 5.60 -17.59
C ARG A 93 -3.32 4.30 -18.39
N GLN A 94 -2.64 3.30 -17.85
CA GLN A 94 -2.49 2.00 -18.49
C GLN A 94 -3.16 0.91 -17.66
N TYR A 95 -4.15 0.23 -18.24
CA TYR A 95 -4.80 -0.93 -17.65
C TYR A 95 -3.90 -2.18 -17.74
N LEU A 96 -3.90 -3.02 -16.71
CA LEU A 96 -3.11 -4.26 -16.65
C LEU A 96 -3.60 -5.32 -17.65
N ASP A 97 -4.87 -5.23 -18.02
CA ASP A 97 -5.54 -5.98 -19.08
C ASP A 97 -6.27 -4.97 -19.98
N SER A 98 -5.79 -4.82 -21.20
CA SER A 98 -6.35 -3.90 -22.19
C SER A 98 -7.64 -4.43 -22.83
N THR A 99 -7.92 -5.72 -22.72
CA THR A 99 -9.10 -6.35 -23.34
C THR A 99 -10.36 -6.18 -22.52
N ASN A 100 -10.23 -6.02 -21.20
CA ASN A 100 -11.35 -5.84 -20.28
C ASN A 100 -11.05 -4.77 -19.23
N ARG A 101 -11.22 -3.49 -19.60
CA ARG A 101 -10.90 -2.35 -18.72
C ARG A 101 -11.73 -2.31 -17.44
N THR A 102 -13.01 -2.71 -17.50
CA THR A 102 -13.92 -2.71 -16.35
C THR A 102 -13.54 -3.79 -15.31
N ARG A 103 -12.78 -4.81 -15.72
CA ARG A 103 -12.22 -5.84 -14.83
C ARG A 103 -10.70 -5.74 -14.69
N SER A 104 -10.13 -4.55 -14.90
CA SER A 104 -8.70 -4.36 -14.83
C SER A 104 -8.29 -3.22 -13.90
N ALA A 105 -7.32 -3.50 -13.03
CA ALA A 105 -6.59 -2.44 -12.35
C ALA A 105 -5.73 -1.66 -13.36
N PHE A 106 -5.36 -0.44 -13.01
CA PHE A 106 -4.49 0.39 -13.85
C PHE A 106 -3.32 0.96 -13.07
N ILE A 107 -2.34 1.45 -13.80
CA ILE A 107 -1.18 2.21 -13.32
C ILE A 107 -1.05 3.50 -14.12
N PHE A 108 -0.20 4.42 -13.67
CA PHE A 108 0.20 5.58 -14.47
C PHE A 108 1.64 5.46 -14.92
N LEU A 109 1.89 5.81 -16.18
CA LEU A 109 3.19 5.74 -16.83
C LEU A 109 3.57 7.13 -17.34
N SER A 110 4.81 7.55 -17.11
CA SER A 110 5.31 8.77 -17.76
C SER A 110 5.53 8.52 -19.25
N ARG A 111 5.51 9.58 -20.05
CA ARG A 111 5.87 9.49 -21.47
C ARG A 111 7.24 8.83 -21.67
N ASP A 112 7.34 7.95 -22.67
CA ASP A 112 8.56 7.25 -23.08
C ASP A 112 9.28 6.45 -21.97
N TRP A 113 8.60 6.14 -20.86
CA TRP A 113 9.18 5.47 -19.68
C TRP A 113 9.99 4.21 -20.02
N TYR A 114 9.55 3.44 -21.02
CA TYR A 114 10.15 2.17 -21.42
C TYR A 114 11.52 2.33 -22.10
N GLN A 115 11.82 3.53 -22.61
CA GLN A 115 13.10 3.87 -23.24
C GLN A 115 14.07 4.58 -22.30
N LYS A 116 13.59 5.06 -21.14
CA LYS A 116 14.42 5.82 -20.20
C LYS A 116 15.48 4.93 -19.57
N GLU A 117 16.67 5.49 -19.40
CA GLU A 117 17.79 4.81 -18.72
C GLU A 117 17.53 4.66 -17.21
N ASN A 118 16.91 5.69 -16.62
CA ASN A 118 16.57 5.74 -15.21
C ASN A 118 15.05 5.66 -15.04
N LEU A 119 14.58 4.78 -14.14
CA LEU A 119 13.17 4.56 -13.87
C LEU A 119 12.87 4.66 -12.37
N VAL A 120 11.88 5.47 -12.01
CA VAL A 120 11.41 5.60 -10.62
C VAL A 120 10.05 4.95 -10.48
N ILE A 121 9.89 4.10 -9.48
CA ILE A 121 8.64 3.40 -9.17
C ILE A 121 8.07 3.97 -7.87
N LEU A 122 6.83 4.44 -7.92
CA LEU A 122 6.15 5.02 -6.75
C LEU A 122 5.08 4.06 -6.23
N ILE A 123 5.15 3.71 -4.94
CA ILE A 123 4.26 2.73 -4.29
C ILE A 123 3.68 3.33 -3.00
N HIS A 124 2.39 3.63 -3.02
CA HIS A 124 1.69 4.21 -1.87
C HIS A 124 1.46 3.18 -0.73
N GLY A 125 1.02 3.67 0.42
CA GLY A 125 0.66 2.86 1.59
C GLY A 125 -0.68 2.13 1.44
N SER A 126 -1.15 1.54 2.54
CA SER A 126 -2.44 0.83 2.58
C SER A 126 -3.63 1.77 2.82
N GLY A 127 -4.84 1.23 2.72
CA GLY A 127 -6.09 1.94 3.01
C GLY A 127 -6.71 2.56 1.76
N PHE A 128 -7.24 3.77 1.91
CA PHE A 128 -8.01 4.46 0.87
C PHE A 128 -7.18 5.32 -0.08
N VAL A 129 -5.85 5.33 0.07
CA VAL A 129 -4.97 5.97 -0.91
C VAL A 129 -4.90 5.12 -2.18
N ARG A 130 -4.69 5.79 -3.31
CA ARG A 130 -4.53 5.21 -4.64
C ARG A 130 -3.31 5.83 -5.33
N ALA A 131 -3.03 5.40 -6.56
CA ALA A 131 -1.98 6.00 -7.39
C ALA A 131 -2.04 7.54 -7.37
N GLY A 132 -0.88 8.19 -7.27
CA GLY A 132 -0.77 9.64 -7.15
C GLY A 132 -0.77 10.16 -5.71
N GLN A 133 -1.05 9.32 -4.70
CA GLN A 133 -1.27 9.77 -3.31
C GLN A 133 -0.31 9.12 -2.32
N TRP A 134 0.19 9.92 -1.37
CA TRP A 134 0.80 9.43 -0.14
C TRP A 134 -0.19 9.45 1.03
N SER A 135 -0.99 10.51 1.15
CA SER A 135 -1.96 10.69 2.24
C SER A 135 -3.11 11.60 1.85
N ARG A 136 -4.35 11.09 1.94
CA ARG A 136 -5.57 11.90 1.75
C ARG A 136 -5.64 13.08 2.72
N ARG A 137 -5.28 12.87 4.00
CA ARG A 137 -5.29 13.93 5.02
C ARG A 137 -4.36 15.06 4.65
N LEU A 138 -3.11 14.76 4.26
CA LEU A 138 -2.16 15.81 3.88
C LEU A 138 -2.59 16.54 2.60
N ILE A 139 -3.19 15.83 1.64
CA ILE A 139 -3.74 16.47 0.43
C ILE A 139 -4.84 17.48 0.79
N MET A 140 -5.78 17.07 1.64
CA MET A 140 -6.95 17.89 1.96
C MET A 140 -6.64 19.02 2.96
N ASN A 141 -5.76 18.79 3.94
CA ASN A 141 -5.50 19.75 5.01
C ASN A 141 -4.26 20.63 4.78
N GLU A 142 -3.25 20.11 4.09
CA GLU A 142 -1.99 20.81 3.85
C GLU A 142 -1.88 21.31 2.41
N SER A 143 -1.58 20.40 1.48
CA SER A 143 -1.52 20.69 0.05
C SER A 143 -1.32 19.43 -0.78
N LEU A 144 -1.59 19.53 -2.08
CA LEU A 144 -1.18 18.56 -3.09
C LEU A 144 0.30 18.21 -2.98
N ASN A 145 1.19 19.19 -2.80
CA ASN A 145 2.62 18.91 -2.76
C ASN A 145 3.04 18.06 -1.55
N MET A 146 2.40 18.23 -0.39
CA MET A 146 2.75 17.49 0.81
C MET A 146 2.19 16.07 0.81
N GLY A 147 0.98 15.89 0.30
CA GLY A 147 0.27 14.61 0.39
C GLY A 147 0.24 13.76 -0.87
N SER A 148 0.72 14.26 -2.01
CA SER A 148 0.69 13.55 -3.30
C SER A 148 2.08 13.16 -3.81
N GLN A 149 2.09 12.32 -4.84
CA GLN A 149 3.27 11.93 -5.59
C GLN A 149 3.69 12.96 -6.67
N LEU A 150 2.90 14.02 -6.87
CA LEU A 150 3.14 15.02 -7.92
C LEU A 150 4.54 15.66 -7.87
N PRO A 151 5.12 16.01 -6.70
CA PRO A 151 6.50 16.54 -6.66
C PRO A 151 7.53 15.57 -7.25
N TYR A 152 7.36 14.26 -7.02
CA TYR A 152 8.25 13.25 -7.61
C TYR A 152 8.11 13.21 -9.13
N LEU A 153 6.89 13.33 -9.66
CA LEU A 153 6.66 13.38 -11.11
C LEU A 153 7.39 14.58 -11.74
N ARG A 154 7.29 15.78 -11.14
CA ARG A 154 8.00 16.98 -11.63
C ARG A 154 9.51 16.80 -11.55
N MET A 155 10.01 16.24 -10.45
CA MET A 155 11.43 16.03 -10.20
C MET A 155 12.06 15.00 -11.16
N CYS A 156 11.33 13.94 -11.48
CA CYS A 156 11.78 12.93 -12.44
C CYS A 156 11.73 13.50 -13.87
N ARG A 157 10.67 14.23 -14.22
CA ARG A 157 10.57 14.89 -15.53
C ARG A 157 11.72 15.85 -15.77
N SER A 158 12.13 16.65 -14.77
CA SER A 158 13.27 17.58 -14.92
C SER A 158 14.63 16.90 -15.10
N ARG A 159 14.73 15.60 -14.78
CA ARG A 159 15.95 14.78 -14.96
C ARG A 159 15.87 13.84 -16.16
N ASP A 160 14.79 13.93 -16.95
CA ASP A 160 14.49 12.99 -18.03
C ASP A 160 14.36 11.52 -17.56
N TRP A 161 13.91 11.31 -16.33
CA TRP A 161 13.69 9.97 -15.78
C TRP A 161 12.27 9.48 -16.06
N GLY A 162 12.13 8.17 -16.29
CA GLY A 162 10.84 7.52 -16.42
C GLY A 162 10.19 7.36 -15.05
N VAL A 163 8.86 7.37 -15.00
CA VAL A 163 8.10 7.09 -13.77
C VAL A 163 7.00 6.08 -14.03
N ILE A 164 6.86 5.12 -13.10
CA ILE A 164 5.68 4.25 -12.99
C ILE A 164 5.06 4.48 -11.61
N VAL A 165 3.77 4.80 -11.60
CA VAL A 165 2.98 4.94 -10.37
C VAL A 165 2.04 3.75 -10.25
N MET A 166 2.28 2.92 -9.24
CA MET A 166 1.44 1.74 -8.98
C MET A 166 0.14 2.13 -8.27
N ASN A 167 -0.91 1.35 -8.48
CA ASN A 167 -2.20 1.49 -7.81
C ASN A 167 -2.51 0.25 -6.98
N THR A 168 -1.63 -0.05 -6.02
CA THR A 168 -1.58 -1.35 -5.32
C THR A 168 -2.84 -1.66 -4.51
N ASN A 169 -3.66 -0.67 -4.17
CA ASN A 169 -4.91 -0.86 -3.42
C ASN A 169 -6.15 -1.01 -4.33
N MET A 170 -6.00 -0.97 -5.66
CA MET A 170 -7.09 -1.25 -6.61
C MET A 170 -7.21 -2.75 -6.82
N ASN A 171 -7.89 -3.44 -5.90
CA ASN A 171 -7.91 -4.90 -5.86
C ASN A 171 -9.25 -5.55 -6.18
N VAL A 172 -10.32 -4.76 -6.24
CA VAL A 172 -11.68 -5.22 -6.54
C VAL A 172 -12.37 -4.27 -7.52
N THR A 173 -13.39 -4.76 -8.22
CA THR A 173 -14.30 -3.95 -9.03
C THR A 173 -15.16 -3.03 -8.17
N ASP A 174 -15.68 -1.96 -8.78
CA ASP A 174 -16.64 -1.05 -8.14
C ASP A 174 -18.08 -1.62 -8.16
N ASN A 175 -18.30 -2.81 -8.74
CA ASN A 175 -19.60 -3.49 -8.79
C ASN A 175 -20.06 -3.93 -7.39
N ASN A 176 -21.36 -4.18 -7.26
CA ASN A 176 -21.94 -4.79 -6.07
C ASN A 176 -22.57 -6.16 -6.41
N PRO A 177 -22.01 -7.28 -5.93
CA PRO A 177 -20.88 -7.40 -5.01
C PRO A 177 -19.52 -7.10 -5.67
N PRO A 178 -18.51 -6.65 -4.91
CA PRO A 178 -17.18 -6.39 -5.42
C PRO A 178 -16.48 -7.70 -5.79
N GLU A 179 -15.86 -7.73 -6.97
CA GLU A 179 -15.13 -8.89 -7.47
C GLU A 179 -13.62 -8.64 -7.49
N PRO A 180 -12.76 -9.61 -7.12
CA PRO A 180 -11.31 -9.46 -7.21
C PRO A 180 -10.82 -9.19 -8.64
N LEU A 181 -9.91 -8.22 -8.80
CA LEU A 181 -9.31 -7.86 -10.09
C LEU A 181 -8.12 -8.79 -10.42
N PRO A 182 -8.15 -9.56 -11.53
CA PRO A 182 -7.05 -10.43 -11.93
C PRO A 182 -5.72 -9.68 -12.09
N GLY A 183 -4.62 -10.25 -11.59
CA GLY A 183 -3.31 -9.58 -11.60
C GLY A 183 -3.21 -8.40 -10.62
N SER A 184 -4.20 -8.24 -9.75
CA SER A 184 -4.25 -7.17 -8.76
C SER A 184 -5.11 -7.56 -7.54
N ARG A 185 -5.33 -8.84 -7.22
CA ARG A 185 -6.28 -9.22 -6.13
C ARG A 185 -5.73 -8.87 -4.74
N THR A 186 -4.42 -8.64 -4.65
CA THR A 186 -3.75 -8.11 -3.45
C THR A 186 -2.74 -7.04 -3.85
N PRO A 187 -2.29 -6.18 -2.90
CA PRO A 187 -1.23 -5.22 -3.17
C PRO A 187 0.07 -5.84 -3.69
N LEU A 188 0.44 -7.02 -3.17
CA LEU A 188 1.61 -7.74 -3.66
C LEU A 188 1.38 -8.29 -5.08
N GLU A 189 0.24 -8.91 -5.36
CA GLU A 189 -0.08 -9.40 -6.71
C GLU A 189 -0.07 -8.27 -7.74
N HIS A 190 -0.60 -7.09 -7.40
CA HIS A 190 -0.50 -5.89 -8.24
C HIS A 190 0.95 -5.52 -8.52
N GLY A 191 1.75 -5.41 -7.45
CA GLY A 191 3.17 -5.07 -7.57
C GLY A 191 3.95 -6.05 -8.44
N ILE A 192 3.76 -7.35 -8.22
CA ILE A 192 4.35 -8.44 -9.01
C ILE A 192 3.94 -8.33 -10.49
N THR A 193 2.64 -8.20 -10.76
CA THR A 193 2.09 -8.10 -12.12
C THR A 193 2.65 -6.90 -12.87
N VAL A 194 2.69 -5.74 -12.22
CA VAL A 194 3.28 -4.52 -12.80
C VAL A 194 4.78 -4.72 -13.05
N TRP A 195 5.48 -5.34 -12.11
CA TRP A 195 6.91 -5.57 -12.24
C TRP A 195 7.23 -6.46 -13.44
N GLU A 196 6.56 -7.60 -13.59
CA GLU A 196 6.80 -8.53 -14.69
C GLU A 196 6.39 -7.96 -16.06
N LYS A 197 5.24 -7.29 -16.13
CA LYS A 197 4.70 -6.78 -17.40
C LYS A 197 5.43 -5.55 -17.90
N TYR A 198 5.85 -4.66 -17.00
CA TYR A 198 6.36 -3.34 -17.36
C TYR A 198 7.83 -3.14 -16.95
N ILE A 199 8.15 -3.27 -15.66
CA ILE A 199 9.47 -2.88 -15.12
C ILE A 199 10.57 -3.82 -15.60
N ALA A 200 10.35 -5.13 -15.53
CA ALA A 200 11.27 -6.17 -15.97
C ALA A 200 11.60 -6.05 -17.47
N ARG A 201 10.68 -5.52 -18.28
CA ARG A 201 10.81 -5.37 -19.74
C ARG A 201 11.30 -4.00 -20.20
N SER A 202 11.45 -3.05 -19.28
CA SER A 202 12.00 -1.72 -19.58
C SER A 202 13.47 -1.77 -19.96
N LYS A 203 13.94 -0.78 -20.74
CA LYS A 203 15.36 -0.60 -21.06
C LYS A 203 16.19 0.02 -19.91
N ALA A 204 15.54 0.42 -18.82
CA ALA A 204 16.19 1.12 -17.72
C ALA A 204 17.34 0.30 -17.12
N SER A 205 18.55 0.84 -17.08
CA SER A 205 19.71 0.23 -16.44
C SER A 205 19.70 0.45 -14.91
N SER A 206 19.03 1.52 -14.48
CA SER A 206 18.93 1.95 -13.09
C SER A 206 17.48 2.18 -12.69
N ILE A 207 17.02 1.42 -11.70
CA ILE A 207 15.67 1.48 -11.15
C ILE A 207 15.75 1.92 -9.69
N ALA A 208 14.96 2.92 -9.33
CA ALA A 208 14.76 3.36 -7.96
C ALA A 208 13.30 3.16 -7.55
N VAL A 209 13.06 2.78 -6.30
CA VAL A 209 11.70 2.63 -5.75
C VAL A 209 11.52 3.61 -4.60
N VAL A 210 10.41 4.34 -4.58
CA VAL A 210 9.96 5.12 -3.43
C VAL A 210 8.66 4.49 -2.93
N ALA A 211 8.70 3.98 -1.70
CA ALA A 211 7.58 3.27 -1.11
C ALA A 211 7.23 3.82 0.28
N HIS A 212 5.95 4.07 0.50
CA HIS A 212 5.43 4.56 1.78
C HIS A 212 4.69 3.46 2.52
N SER A 213 4.89 3.33 3.84
CA SER A 213 4.08 2.44 4.68
C SER A 213 4.04 1.00 4.15
N ALA A 214 2.84 0.44 3.92
CA ALA A 214 2.62 -0.91 3.39
C ALA A 214 3.15 -1.08 1.95
N GLY A 215 3.47 0.00 1.24
CA GLY A 215 4.21 -0.07 -0.02
C GLY A 215 5.58 -0.72 0.14
N GLY A 216 6.19 -0.61 1.34
CA GLY A 216 7.41 -1.32 1.70
C GLY A 216 7.26 -2.84 1.61
N THR A 217 6.12 -3.39 2.08
CA THR A 217 5.83 -4.81 1.99
C THR A 217 5.69 -5.27 0.54
N VAL A 218 5.14 -4.42 -0.33
CA VAL A 218 5.03 -4.73 -1.77
C VAL A 218 6.40 -4.86 -2.40
N ILE A 219 7.29 -3.87 -2.23
CA ILE A 219 8.65 -3.96 -2.79
C ILE A 219 9.48 -5.06 -2.13
N ALA A 220 9.34 -5.30 -0.82
CA ALA A 220 9.98 -6.42 -0.15
C ALA A 220 9.55 -7.76 -0.77
N GLY A 221 8.24 -7.96 -0.97
CA GLY A 221 7.71 -9.16 -1.61
C GLY A 221 8.20 -9.31 -3.06
N ILE A 222 8.30 -8.23 -3.84
CA ILE A 222 8.89 -8.27 -5.19
C ILE A 222 10.35 -8.72 -5.14
N ILE A 223 11.15 -8.17 -4.21
CA ILE A 223 12.55 -8.59 -4.03
C ILE A 223 12.62 -10.06 -3.64
N GLU A 224 11.82 -10.51 -2.68
CA GLU A 224 11.79 -11.92 -2.24
C GLU A 224 11.44 -12.89 -3.39
N ASN A 225 10.54 -12.50 -4.29
CA ASN A 225 10.16 -13.33 -5.43
C ASN A 225 11.26 -13.39 -6.51
N TYR A 226 12.08 -12.34 -6.66
CA TYR A 226 12.92 -12.17 -7.85
C TYR A 226 14.41 -11.90 -7.59
N TRP A 227 14.88 -11.83 -6.34
CA TRP A 227 16.28 -11.49 -6.04
C TRP A 227 17.32 -12.38 -6.76
N SER A 228 16.95 -13.62 -7.09
CA SER A 228 17.80 -14.56 -7.82
C SER A 228 17.88 -14.28 -9.34
N LYS A 229 17.02 -13.41 -9.87
CA LYS A 229 17.00 -13.03 -11.29
C LYS A 229 18.02 -11.94 -11.57
N GLU A 230 18.84 -12.13 -12.61
CA GLU A 230 19.88 -11.16 -12.99
C GLU A 230 19.34 -9.75 -13.27
N TRP A 231 18.18 -9.65 -13.94
CA TRP A 231 17.57 -8.36 -14.27
C TRP A 231 17.13 -7.56 -13.04
N MET A 232 17.04 -8.17 -11.85
CA MET A 232 16.76 -7.43 -10.61
C MET A 232 17.94 -6.58 -10.15
N LYS A 233 19.19 -6.87 -10.55
CA LYS A 233 20.36 -6.04 -10.21
C LYS A 233 20.30 -4.61 -10.76
N ARG A 234 19.32 -4.33 -11.63
CA ARG A 234 18.98 -2.98 -12.10
C ARG A 234 18.29 -2.15 -11.02
N LEU A 235 17.66 -2.77 -10.02
CA LEU A 235 17.17 -2.10 -8.81
C LEU A 235 18.38 -1.61 -8.00
N LYS A 236 18.60 -0.30 -8.02
CA LYS A 236 19.76 0.34 -7.37
C LYS A 236 19.42 0.81 -5.97
N CYS A 237 18.22 1.35 -5.76
CA CYS A 237 17.81 1.82 -4.45
C CYS A 237 16.31 1.65 -4.15
N VAL A 238 16.01 1.52 -2.86
CA VAL A 238 14.67 1.52 -2.29
C VAL A 238 14.64 2.57 -1.18
N CYS A 239 13.85 3.61 -1.39
CA CYS A 239 13.58 4.70 -0.47
C CYS A 239 12.24 4.43 0.23
N LEU A 240 12.28 4.23 1.53
CA LEU A 240 11.15 3.87 2.37
C LEU A 240 10.76 5.05 3.27
N THR A 241 9.47 5.23 3.52
CA THR A 241 8.97 6.25 4.46
C THR A 241 7.95 5.61 5.40
N ASP A 242 8.24 5.59 6.70
CA ASP A 242 7.44 4.92 7.72
C ASP A 242 6.97 3.51 7.30
N ALA A 243 7.86 2.76 6.64
CA ALA A 243 7.48 1.54 5.93
C ALA A 243 7.64 0.28 6.77
N VAL A 244 6.78 -0.71 6.49
CA VAL A 244 7.01 -2.09 6.89
C VAL A 244 7.85 -2.74 5.79
N PHE A 245 9.03 -3.23 6.12
CA PHE A 245 9.95 -3.83 5.14
C PHE A 245 10.79 -4.92 5.81
N THR A 246 10.61 -6.15 5.35
CA THR A 246 11.33 -7.33 5.86
C THR A 246 11.74 -8.21 4.69
N LEU A 247 13.01 -8.63 4.66
CA LEU A 247 13.55 -9.56 3.67
C LEU A 247 14.06 -10.83 4.33
N PRO A 248 13.22 -11.86 4.51
CA PRO A 248 13.63 -13.13 5.12
C PRO A 248 14.81 -13.80 4.43
N SER A 249 14.93 -13.68 3.10
CA SER A 249 16.01 -14.33 2.33
C SER A 249 17.31 -13.52 2.31
N VAL A 250 17.39 -12.38 2.98
CA VAL A 250 18.55 -11.48 2.90
C VAL A 250 19.88 -12.16 3.26
N SER A 251 19.85 -13.17 4.14
CA SER A 251 21.03 -13.93 4.56
C SER A 251 21.66 -14.78 3.44
N VAL A 252 20.89 -15.12 2.41
CA VAL A 252 21.32 -15.93 1.26
C VAL A 252 21.36 -15.13 -0.05
N MET A 253 20.92 -13.88 -0.05
CA MET A 253 20.98 -12.99 -1.21
C MET A 253 22.44 -12.66 -1.55
N LYS A 254 22.77 -12.75 -2.85
CA LYS A 254 24.12 -12.44 -3.37
C LYS A 254 24.34 -10.95 -3.65
N TRP A 255 23.28 -10.17 -3.68
CA TRP A 255 23.29 -8.72 -3.90
C TRP A 255 22.04 -8.12 -3.26
N LEU A 256 22.08 -6.83 -2.95
CA LEU A 256 20.97 -6.09 -2.37
C LEU A 256 21.01 -4.65 -2.90
N PRO A 257 19.86 -4.02 -3.21
CA PRO A 257 19.85 -2.59 -3.51
C PRO A 257 20.23 -1.76 -2.27
N ALA A 258 20.63 -0.51 -2.46
CA ALA A 258 20.74 0.43 -1.37
C ALA A 258 19.34 0.70 -0.77
N ILE A 259 19.17 0.46 0.53
CA ILE A 259 17.88 0.66 1.20
C ILE A 259 18.02 1.81 2.20
N LYS A 260 17.11 2.77 2.14
CA LYS A 260 17.05 3.89 3.08
C LYS A 260 15.64 4.10 3.56
N ASP A 261 15.43 4.05 4.87
CA ASP A 261 14.13 4.21 5.51
C ASP A 261 14.11 5.47 6.37
N TRP A 262 13.23 6.40 6.04
CA TRP A 262 12.98 7.60 6.81
C TRP A 262 11.77 7.34 7.70
N ARG A 263 11.98 7.43 9.02
CA ARG A 263 10.92 7.26 10.01
C ARG A 263 10.66 8.53 10.77
N ALA A 264 9.39 8.84 10.99
CA ALA A 264 9.00 9.90 11.88
C ALA A 264 9.46 9.57 13.31
N SER A 265 10.25 10.47 13.88
CA SER A 265 10.68 10.42 15.28
C SER A 265 9.84 11.38 16.10
N GLN A 266 9.66 11.10 17.39
CA GLN A 266 9.10 12.08 18.33
C GLN A 266 10.09 13.22 18.66
N HIS A 267 11.35 13.12 18.19
CA HIS A 267 12.36 14.16 18.38
C HIS A 267 12.15 15.32 17.40
N ALA A 268 12.26 16.55 17.88
CA ALA A 268 11.97 17.77 17.10
C ALA A 268 13.02 18.09 16.02
N GLU A 269 14.23 17.52 16.10
CA GLU A 269 15.30 17.81 15.15
C GLU A 269 15.25 16.91 13.90
N ILE A 270 15.09 17.54 12.74
CA ILE A 270 15.06 16.87 11.44
C ILE A 270 16.47 16.48 11.01
N GLY A 271 16.66 15.23 10.59
CA GLY A 271 17.93 14.75 10.01
C GLY A 271 18.91 14.13 11.01
N LEU A 272 18.57 14.11 12.30
CA LEU A 272 19.33 13.34 13.29
C LEU A 272 19.33 11.86 12.94
N ARG A 273 20.51 11.24 13.01
CA ARG A 273 20.62 9.78 13.06
C ARG A 273 20.09 9.36 14.43
N ILE A 274 18.98 8.62 14.43
CA ILE A 274 18.48 8.04 15.68
C ILE A 274 19.50 6.99 16.13
N ASP A 275 20.19 7.27 17.24
CA ASP A 275 21.20 6.38 17.82
C ASP A 275 20.54 5.17 18.50
N ASN A 276 20.97 3.98 18.10
CA ASN A 276 20.36 2.69 18.46
C ASN A 276 20.63 2.23 19.91
N THR A 277 21.26 3.03 20.75
CA THR A 277 21.61 2.64 22.13
C THR A 277 20.54 3.00 23.16
N ALA A 278 19.61 3.91 22.83
CA ALA A 278 18.54 4.34 23.74
C ALA A 278 17.16 3.78 23.40
N ILE A 279 17.07 2.87 22.43
CA ILE A 279 15.79 2.33 21.94
C ILE A 279 15.82 0.80 22.06
N ASP A 280 15.17 0.29 23.10
CA ASP A 280 14.98 -1.14 23.38
C ASP A 280 13.98 -1.78 22.40
N TYR A 281 14.29 -1.74 21.10
CA TYR A 281 13.52 -2.43 20.07
C TYR A 281 14.43 -3.17 19.08
N LYS A 282 14.30 -4.50 19.08
CA LYS A 282 14.79 -5.43 18.06
C LYS A 282 14.17 -5.06 16.70
N THR A 283 14.82 -4.17 15.95
CA THR A 283 14.49 -3.92 14.54
C THR A 283 15.78 -3.84 13.74
N THR A 284 15.87 -4.70 12.73
CA THR A 284 17.01 -4.82 11.82
C THR A 284 17.09 -3.58 10.93
N HIS A 285 18.03 -2.68 11.21
CA HIS A 285 18.37 -1.56 10.33
C HIS A 285 19.79 -1.73 9.77
N LEU A 286 19.86 -1.79 8.44
CA LEU A 286 21.10 -1.72 7.67
C LEU A 286 21.45 -0.25 7.40
N TYR A 287 22.64 0.19 7.81
CA TYR A 287 23.11 1.55 7.58
C TYR A 287 24.00 1.66 6.33
N ARG A 288 23.65 2.66 5.49
CA ARG A 288 24.45 3.72 4.83
C ARG A 288 25.81 3.38 4.18
N THR A 289 25.92 3.74 2.90
CA THR A 289 27.05 4.51 2.34
C THR A 289 26.52 5.88 1.86
N ASP A 290 27.34 6.91 1.98
CA ASP A 290 26.97 8.32 1.83
C ASP A 290 26.63 8.73 0.38
N PHE A 291 25.70 9.68 0.25
CA PHE A 291 25.40 10.35 -1.02
C PHE A 291 26.48 11.42 -1.27
N GLY A 292 27.51 11.06 -2.03
CA GLY A 292 28.55 12.01 -2.39
C GLY A 292 29.74 11.39 -3.12
N ASP A 293 29.50 10.60 -4.18
CA ASP A 293 30.37 10.54 -5.36
C ASP A 293 29.81 9.50 -6.34
N PHE A 294 29.43 9.92 -7.54
CA PHE A 294 29.38 9.00 -8.68
C PHE A 294 30.80 8.96 -9.25
N GLY A 295 31.65 8.11 -8.67
CA GLY A 295 33.04 7.94 -9.11
C GLY A 295 33.60 6.61 -8.63
N ASP A 296 34.03 5.80 -9.59
CA ASP A 296 34.81 4.56 -9.49
C ASP A 296 35.37 4.20 -8.10
N ASN A 297 34.76 3.20 -7.44
CA ASN A 297 35.43 2.22 -6.55
C ASN A 297 34.38 1.34 -5.85
N LEU A 298 33.82 0.35 -6.56
CA LEU A 298 32.70 -0.48 -6.07
C LEU A 298 33.02 -1.98 -6.00
N ILE A 299 34.23 -2.34 -5.53
CA ILE A 299 34.63 -3.76 -5.41
C ILE A 299 35.01 -4.21 -3.99
N SER A 300 35.37 -3.32 -3.05
CA SER A 300 35.83 -3.76 -1.70
C SER A 300 34.80 -3.76 -0.58
N GLY A 301 33.64 -3.09 -0.72
CA GLY A 301 32.69 -2.88 0.41
C GLY A 301 31.59 -3.95 0.58
N SER A 302 31.50 -4.96 -0.29
CA SER A 302 30.37 -5.89 -0.32
C SER A 302 30.41 -6.97 0.78
N VAL A 303 31.60 -7.32 1.27
CA VAL A 303 31.79 -8.46 2.19
C VAL A 303 31.56 -8.09 3.66
N GLU A 304 31.97 -6.89 4.09
CA GLU A 304 31.75 -6.41 5.47
C GLU A 304 30.27 -6.06 5.76
N CYS A 305 29.54 -5.60 4.73
CA CYS A 305 28.10 -5.34 4.82
C CYS A 305 27.32 -6.64 5.08
N LEU A 306 27.66 -7.73 4.38
CA LEU A 306 27.00 -9.04 4.53
C LEU A 306 27.24 -9.69 5.91
N ALA A 307 28.42 -9.53 6.49
CA ALA A 307 28.73 -10.06 7.83
C ALA A 307 27.93 -9.36 8.94
N THR A 308 27.72 -8.05 8.83
CA THR A 308 26.95 -7.25 9.81
C THR A 308 25.44 -7.52 9.72
N ILE A 309 24.94 -7.93 8.55
CA ILE A 309 23.55 -8.37 8.33
C ILE A 309 23.27 -9.71 9.01
N ARG A 310 24.19 -10.68 8.90
CA ARG A 310 23.99 -12.07 9.36
C ARG A 310 23.63 -12.18 10.84
N THR A 311 24.12 -11.28 11.69
CA THR A 311 23.91 -11.35 13.14
C THR A 311 22.62 -10.67 13.62
N LYS A 312 21.93 -9.87 12.79
CA LYS A 312 20.83 -8.98 13.23
C LYS A 312 19.43 -9.37 12.77
N VAL A 313 19.27 -10.42 11.95
CA VAL A 313 17.99 -10.81 11.32
C VAL A 313 17.08 -11.69 12.20
N SER A 314 17.48 -12.05 13.43
CA SER A 314 16.76 -13.08 14.24
C SER A 314 15.64 -12.58 15.17
N CYS A 315 15.10 -11.36 15.05
CA CYS A 315 14.05 -10.92 15.99
C CYS A 315 13.01 -9.96 15.38
N SER A 316 11.78 -10.43 15.22
CA SER A 316 10.59 -9.63 14.94
C SER A 316 10.09 -8.92 16.19
N ASN A 317 9.93 -7.60 16.17
CA ASN A 317 9.22 -6.85 17.21
C ASN A 317 7.83 -6.39 16.74
N GLN A 318 6.96 -6.23 17.72
CA GLN A 318 5.52 -6.43 17.66
C GLN A 318 4.88 -5.13 18.22
N ILE A 319 3.89 -4.53 17.54
CA ILE A 319 3.39 -3.15 17.80
C ILE A 319 2.48 -3.12 19.03
N GLN A 320 2.87 -2.44 20.13
CA GLN A 320 2.14 -2.47 21.40
C GLN A 320 1.26 -1.24 21.70
N ILE A 321 0.12 -1.46 22.37
CA ILE A 321 -0.68 -0.39 23.00
C ILE A 321 0.00 0.06 24.30
N ARG A 322 0.16 1.37 24.50
CA ARG A 322 0.77 1.96 25.70
C ARG A 322 -0.10 3.05 26.32
N ARG A 323 0.22 3.43 27.56
CA ARG A 323 -0.43 4.53 28.30
C ARG A 323 0.59 5.65 28.46
N ASP A 324 0.26 6.82 27.93
CA ASP A 324 1.08 8.02 28.03
C ASP A 324 0.24 9.21 28.53
N GLU A 325 0.91 10.27 28.97
CA GLU A 325 0.26 11.54 29.22
C GLU A 325 -0.19 12.21 27.93
N LEU A 326 -1.44 12.71 27.91
CA LEU A 326 -2.02 13.32 26.72
C LEU A 326 -1.22 14.54 26.25
N ILE A 327 -0.69 15.35 27.17
CA ILE A 327 0.10 16.53 26.83
C ILE A 327 1.39 16.17 26.08
N THR A 328 2.04 15.09 26.52
CA THR A 328 3.26 14.55 25.91
C THR A 328 2.97 13.99 24.52
N VAL A 329 1.83 13.34 24.33
CA VAL A 329 1.43 12.79 23.02
C VAL A 329 0.94 13.89 22.07
N ALA A 330 0.22 14.89 22.59
CA ALA A 330 -0.31 15.99 21.80
C ALA A 330 0.79 16.94 21.32
N ASN A 331 1.89 17.09 22.07
CA ASN A 331 3.06 17.88 21.68
C ASN A 331 2.73 19.30 21.15
N GLY A 332 1.79 19.97 21.80
CA GLY A 332 1.33 21.31 21.40
C GLY A 332 0.19 21.35 20.37
N ASP A 333 -0.21 20.20 19.80
CA ASP A 333 -1.36 20.12 18.90
C ASP A 333 -2.70 20.24 19.65
N SER A 334 -3.67 20.84 18.96
CA SER A 334 -5.05 20.89 19.45
C SER A 334 -5.70 19.50 19.42
N CYS A 335 -6.23 19.05 20.56
CA CYS A 335 -6.96 17.79 20.69
C CYS A 335 -8.47 18.02 20.64
N ARG A 336 -9.21 17.13 19.97
CA ARG A 336 -10.69 17.12 20.02
C ARG A 336 -11.22 15.75 20.39
N ILE A 337 -12.34 15.73 21.11
CA ILE A 337 -13.09 14.51 21.39
C ILE A 337 -13.99 14.20 20.18
N ASN A 338 -13.92 12.97 19.67
CA ASN A 338 -14.76 12.50 18.57
C ASN A 338 -15.62 11.30 19.01
N ASN A 339 -16.90 11.56 19.31
CA ASN A 339 -17.87 10.55 19.75
C ASN A 339 -18.99 10.35 18.71
N SER A 340 -18.63 10.13 17.45
CA SER A 340 -19.57 10.10 16.32
C SER A 340 -20.70 9.07 16.44
N LEU A 341 -20.51 7.97 17.20
CA LEU A 341 -21.51 6.89 17.34
C LEU A 341 -22.43 7.02 18.56
N ASP A 342 -22.27 8.04 19.41
CA ASP A 342 -23.11 8.20 20.63
C ASP A 342 -24.61 8.35 20.32
N LYS A 343 -24.95 8.83 19.11
CA LYS A 343 -26.34 8.97 18.63
C LYS A 343 -26.97 7.63 18.25
N GLU A 344 -26.15 6.66 17.87
CA GLU A 344 -26.59 5.35 17.34
C GLU A 344 -26.37 4.22 18.36
N LYS A 345 -25.42 4.39 19.28
CA LYS A 345 -25.01 3.38 20.25
C LYS A 345 -24.79 4.02 21.62
N ARG A 346 -25.29 3.34 22.64
CA ARG A 346 -25.05 3.73 24.02
C ARG A 346 -23.58 3.47 24.38
N PRO A 347 -22.80 4.51 24.76
CA PRO A 347 -21.42 4.31 25.18
C PRO A 347 -21.38 3.62 26.56
N PHE A 348 -20.30 2.90 26.82
CA PHE A 348 -20.04 2.36 28.16
C PHE A 348 -19.76 3.49 29.18
N PRO A 349 -20.03 3.25 30.48
CA PRO A 349 -19.61 4.16 31.54
C PRO A 349 -18.09 4.44 31.46
N PRO A 350 -17.62 5.67 31.78
CA PRO A 350 -16.21 6.04 31.66
C PRO A 350 -15.23 5.06 32.33
N VAL A 351 -15.59 4.51 33.49
CA VAL A 351 -14.80 3.50 34.20
C VAL A 351 -14.56 2.25 33.34
N ILE A 352 -15.61 1.75 32.68
CA ILE A 352 -15.54 0.60 31.79
C ILE A 352 -14.73 0.91 30.53
N VAL A 353 -14.82 2.14 30.00
CA VAL A 353 -14.01 2.57 28.84
C VAL A 353 -12.52 2.54 29.18
N VAL A 354 -12.15 3.05 30.36
CA VAL A 354 -10.77 3.05 30.85
C VAL A 354 -10.30 1.62 31.10
N ASP A 355 -11.08 0.77 31.79
CA ASP A 355 -10.72 -0.62 32.06
C ASP A 355 -10.44 -1.39 30.77
N ARG A 356 -11.27 -1.19 29.75
CA ARG A 356 -11.11 -1.82 28.43
C ARG A 356 -9.85 -1.34 27.70
N ALA A 357 -9.49 -0.06 27.84
CA ALA A 357 -8.24 0.47 27.29
C ALA A 357 -7.03 -0.13 28.02
N LEU A 358 -7.09 -0.23 29.36
CA LEU A 358 -6.03 -0.81 30.19
C LEU A 358 -5.81 -2.30 29.88
N LEU A 359 -6.88 -3.07 29.65
CA LEU A 359 -6.82 -4.50 29.26
C LEU A 359 -6.13 -4.78 27.92
N MET A 360 -5.89 -3.74 27.13
CA MET A 360 -5.26 -3.85 25.82
C MET A 360 -3.80 -3.39 25.83
N ILE A 361 -3.29 -2.82 26.94
CA ILE A 361 -1.89 -2.42 27.10
C ILE A 361 -0.97 -3.62 26.88
N GLY A 362 0.12 -3.42 26.15
CA GLY A 362 1.12 -4.45 25.86
C GLY A 362 0.70 -5.47 24.79
N LYS A 363 -0.51 -5.37 24.21
CA LYS A 363 -0.92 -6.26 23.10
C LYS A 363 -0.31 -5.80 21.79
N THR A 364 0.23 -6.76 21.06
CA THR A 364 1.22 -6.52 20.01
C THR A 364 0.73 -6.77 18.57
N ASP A 365 -0.48 -7.29 18.40
CA ASP A 365 -1.07 -7.66 17.11
C ASP A 365 -1.84 -6.49 16.42
N TYR A 366 -1.38 -5.24 16.61
CA TYR A 366 -2.15 -4.04 16.25
C TYR A 366 -1.42 -3.15 15.22
N ASN A 367 -1.90 -3.05 13.98
CA ASN A 367 -1.33 -2.12 12.97
C ASN A 367 -1.84 -0.67 13.17
N LEU A 368 -1.14 0.39 12.77
CA LEU A 368 -1.39 1.76 13.28
C LEU A 368 -2.01 2.80 12.32
N LEU A 369 -2.34 2.47 11.08
CA LEU A 369 -2.74 3.52 10.11
C LEU A 369 -4.26 3.64 9.98
N LEU A 370 -4.80 4.56 10.77
CA LEU A 370 -6.16 5.12 10.78
C LEU A 370 -7.30 4.17 11.18
N ASN A 371 -7.47 3.00 10.54
CA ASN A 371 -8.58 2.11 10.89
C ASN A 371 -8.46 1.58 12.33
N ASN A 372 -7.25 1.36 12.82
CA ASN A 372 -7.05 0.63 14.08
C ASN A 372 -7.12 1.53 15.32
N CYS A 373 -6.66 2.78 15.29
CA CYS A 373 -6.89 3.71 16.41
C CYS A 373 -8.39 4.00 16.60
N GLU A 374 -9.12 4.13 15.49
CA GLU A 374 -10.57 4.28 15.51
C GLU A 374 -11.26 2.99 16.00
N HIS A 375 -10.82 1.82 15.56
CA HIS A 375 -11.31 0.54 16.09
C HIS A 375 -11.00 0.35 17.57
N PHE A 376 -9.83 0.79 18.05
CA PHE A 376 -9.46 0.74 19.45
C PHE A 376 -10.36 1.67 20.28
N ALA A 377 -10.55 2.92 19.83
CA ALA A 377 -11.46 3.86 20.46
C ALA A 377 -12.91 3.33 20.47
N LYS A 378 -13.37 2.72 19.37
CA LYS A 378 -14.68 2.08 19.27
C LYS A 378 -14.81 0.84 20.15
N TYR A 379 -13.76 0.04 20.28
CA TYR A 379 -13.71 -1.12 21.19
C TYR A 379 -13.84 -0.69 22.64
N CYS A 380 -13.09 0.34 23.05
CA CYS A 380 -13.11 0.85 24.41
C CYS A 380 -14.46 1.49 24.73
N ARG A 381 -14.99 2.32 23.81
CA ARG A 381 -16.23 3.09 24.05
C ARG A 381 -17.52 2.31 23.85
N TYR A 382 -17.59 1.40 22.87
CA TYR A 382 -18.85 0.77 22.44
C TYR A 382 -18.82 -0.77 22.41
N GLY A 383 -17.68 -1.41 22.65
CA GLY A 383 -17.65 -2.87 22.78
C GLY A 383 -17.33 -3.66 21.51
N LEU A 384 -17.11 -2.99 20.39
CA LEU A 384 -16.98 -3.63 19.08
C LEU A 384 -15.55 -4.15 18.88
N LYS A 385 -15.32 -5.47 18.99
CA LYS A 385 -13.97 -6.08 18.91
C LYS A 385 -13.67 -6.90 17.66
N GLU A 386 -14.59 -7.03 16.71
CA GLU A 386 -14.31 -7.82 15.50
C GLU A 386 -14.82 -7.09 14.26
N SER A 387 -13.92 -6.94 13.27
CA SER A 387 -14.36 -6.66 11.91
C SER A 387 -14.97 -7.95 11.34
N ASN A 388 -16.04 -7.84 10.58
CA ASN A 388 -16.56 -8.98 9.79
C ASN A 388 -15.45 -9.58 8.89
N GLN A 389 -14.40 -8.80 8.56
CA GLN A 389 -13.22 -9.27 7.83
C GLN A 389 -12.40 -10.31 8.59
N ALA A 390 -12.24 -10.22 9.91
CA ALA A 390 -11.47 -11.21 10.67
C ALA A 390 -12.20 -12.57 10.77
N THR A 391 -13.53 -12.53 10.94
CA THR A 391 -14.39 -13.72 10.88
C THR A 391 -14.35 -14.35 9.48
N VAL A 392 -14.43 -13.52 8.42
CA VAL A 392 -14.33 -13.97 7.03
C VAL A 392 -12.95 -14.57 6.73
N ALA A 393 -11.87 -13.97 7.21
CA ALA A 393 -10.51 -14.50 7.02
C ALA A 393 -10.32 -15.88 7.67
N LYS A 394 -10.83 -16.08 8.91
CA LYS A 394 -10.80 -17.40 9.57
C LYS A 394 -11.58 -18.46 8.80
N ILE A 395 -12.76 -18.09 8.28
CA ILE A 395 -13.60 -18.99 7.48
C ILE A 395 -12.87 -19.38 6.18
N ILE A 396 -12.26 -18.43 5.48
CA ILE A 396 -11.49 -18.69 4.26
C ILE A 396 -10.32 -19.64 4.56
N LEU A 397 -9.62 -19.43 5.67
CA LEU A 397 -8.47 -20.25 6.06
C LEU A 397 -8.90 -21.70 6.35
N VAL A 398 -9.98 -21.91 7.09
CA VAL A 398 -10.54 -23.26 7.35
C VAL A 398 -10.99 -23.94 6.06
N ILE A 399 -11.75 -23.24 5.20
CA ILE A 399 -12.18 -23.79 3.90
C ILE A 399 -10.97 -24.22 3.06
N SER A 400 -9.94 -23.39 2.99
CA SER A 400 -8.74 -23.67 2.20
C SER A 400 -7.95 -24.87 2.75
N ALA A 401 -7.78 -24.97 4.07
CA ALA A 401 -7.09 -26.08 4.72
C ALA A 401 -7.86 -27.40 4.53
N THR A 402 -9.18 -27.39 4.74
CA THR A 402 -10.02 -28.58 4.52
C THR A 402 -10.00 -29.03 3.06
N TYR A 403 -9.98 -28.09 2.10
CA TYR A 403 -9.88 -28.43 0.69
C TYR A 403 -8.53 -29.07 0.37
N CYS A 404 -7.43 -28.51 0.86
CA CYS A 404 -6.09 -29.09 0.67
C CYS A 404 -5.97 -30.51 1.25
N MET A 405 -6.64 -30.80 2.37
CA MET A 405 -6.58 -32.12 3.01
C MET A 405 -7.50 -33.16 2.37
N THR A 406 -8.64 -32.74 1.79
CA THR A 406 -9.70 -33.67 1.38
C THR A 406 -10.00 -33.67 -0.13
N GLY A 407 -9.57 -32.64 -0.86
CA GLY A 407 -9.91 -32.43 -2.27
C GLY A 407 -11.39 -32.16 -2.55
N SER A 408 -12.25 -32.11 -1.52
CA SER A 408 -13.70 -32.04 -1.66
C SER A 408 -14.24 -30.64 -1.33
N LEU A 409 -14.89 -30.01 -2.30
CA LEU A 409 -15.59 -28.74 -2.09
C LEU A 409 -16.77 -28.89 -1.13
N ALA A 410 -17.49 -30.02 -1.17
CA ALA A 410 -18.64 -30.24 -0.30
C ALA A 410 -18.23 -30.29 1.18
N VAL A 411 -17.15 -31.00 1.50
CA VAL A 411 -16.63 -31.11 2.87
C VAL A 411 -16.09 -29.76 3.36
N SER A 412 -15.41 -29.02 2.48
CA SER A 412 -14.85 -27.69 2.79
C SER A 412 -15.95 -26.66 3.07
N ALA A 413 -17.05 -26.70 2.31
CA ALA A 413 -18.21 -25.82 2.50
C ALA A 413 -18.92 -26.10 3.84
N VAL A 414 -19.05 -27.38 4.22
CA VAL A 414 -19.60 -27.78 5.52
C VAL A 414 -18.72 -27.27 6.65
N ALA A 415 -17.40 -27.46 6.57
CA ALA A 415 -16.45 -26.98 7.57
C ALA A 415 -16.52 -25.46 7.75
N GLY A 416 -16.52 -24.68 6.65
CA GLY A 416 -16.66 -23.22 6.71
C GLY A 416 -18.00 -22.77 7.30
N SER A 417 -19.08 -23.48 6.99
CA SER A 417 -20.41 -23.17 7.52
C SER A 417 -20.51 -23.44 9.02
N LEU A 418 -19.91 -24.54 9.52
CA LEU A 418 -19.81 -24.84 10.95
C LEU A 418 -18.95 -23.80 11.68
N THR A 419 -17.80 -23.40 11.12
CA THR A 419 -16.97 -22.34 11.70
C THR A 419 -17.74 -21.02 11.79
N TYR A 420 -18.54 -20.68 10.78
CA TYR A 420 -19.40 -19.49 10.81
C TYR A 420 -20.49 -19.56 11.88
N THR A 421 -21.20 -20.69 11.99
CA THR A 421 -22.24 -20.86 13.02
C THR A 421 -21.66 -20.86 14.42
N PHE A 422 -20.52 -21.51 14.68
CA PHE A 422 -19.85 -21.44 15.99
C PHE A 422 -19.34 -20.04 16.32
N ALA A 423 -18.76 -19.32 15.35
CA ALA A 423 -18.34 -17.94 15.55
C ALA A 423 -19.53 -16.99 15.79
N ARG A 424 -20.71 -17.29 15.24
CA ARG A 424 -21.94 -16.52 15.47
C ARG A 424 -22.58 -16.87 16.82
N LEU A 425 -22.73 -18.16 17.13
CA LEU A 425 -23.31 -18.63 18.39
C LEU A 425 -22.42 -18.25 19.59
N GLY A 426 -21.09 -18.33 19.44
CA GLY A 426 -20.14 -17.88 20.47
C GLY A 426 -20.19 -16.37 20.72
N ARG A 427 -20.49 -15.55 19.70
CA ARG A 427 -20.73 -14.10 19.85
C ARG A 427 -22.03 -13.82 20.59
N ASP A 428 -23.08 -14.59 20.30
CA ASP A 428 -24.39 -14.44 20.95
C ASP A 428 -24.33 -14.92 22.42
N ILE A 429 -23.62 -16.01 22.73
CA ILE A 429 -23.46 -16.52 24.11
C ILE A 429 -22.55 -15.61 24.95
N LYS A 430 -21.47 -15.04 24.38
CA LYS A 430 -20.61 -14.06 25.08
C LYS A 430 -21.33 -12.75 25.45
N GLN A 431 -22.49 -12.45 24.85
CA GLN A 431 -23.34 -11.34 25.30
C GLN A 431 -24.05 -11.62 26.63
N PHE A 432 -24.29 -12.89 26.97
CA PHE A 432 -25.05 -13.29 28.16
C PHE A 432 -24.19 -13.92 29.27
N VAL A 433 -23.05 -14.53 28.95
CA VAL A 433 -22.15 -15.16 29.93
C VAL A 433 -20.69 -14.77 29.64
N PRO A 434 -20.05 -13.91 30.45
CA PRO A 434 -18.70 -13.38 30.17
C PRO A 434 -17.55 -14.40 30.31
N PHE A 435 -17.79 -15.57 30.90
CA PHE A 435 -16.78 -16.57 31.26
C PHE A 435 -16.86 -17.85 30.41
N TYR A 436 -17.12 -17.73 29.11
CA TYR A 436 -17.01 -18.88 28.20
C TYR A 436 -15.52 -19.16 27.89
N PRO A 437 -14.98 -20.35 28.18
CA PRO A 437 -13.56 -20.63 28.00
C PRO A 437 -13.19 -20.66 26.51
N ASP A 438 -12.09 -19.98 26.15
CA ASP A 438 -11.61 -19.80 24.77
C ASP A 438 -11.06 -21.09 24.11
N VAL A 439 -11.17 -22.26 24.76
CA VAL A 439 -10.61 -23.54 24.30
C VAL A 439 -11.51 -24.25 23.27
N LEU A 440 -12.71 -23.74 23.01
CA LEU A 440 -13.69 -24.33 22.08
C LEU A 440 -14.04 -23.44 20.87
N LEU A 441 -13.23 -22.43 20.54
CA LEU A 441 -13.43 -21.51 19.40
C LEU A 441 -12.32 -21.58 18.35
#